data_AF-A0A449B5W5-F1
#
_entry.id   AF-A0A449B5W5-F1
#
_cell.length_a   1.000
_cell.length_b   1.000
_cell.length_c   1.000
_cell.angle_alpha   90.00
_cell.angle_beta   90.00
_cell.angle_gamma   90.00
#
_symmetry.space_group_name_H-M   'P 1'
#
loop_
_entity.id
_entity.type
_entity.pdbx_description
1 polymer ?
#
loop_
_entity_poly.entity_id
_entity_poly.type
_entity_poly.pdbx_seq_one_letter_code
_entity_poly.pdbx_strand_id
1 'polypeptide(L)'
;MTILLNETQETIEAVNAKHEFILIGVWLGVALVGYLLGIFLYKKTSFFKGIKTWMVIALPFLILAIIAIPMLIASVHYLTITYSATIPAVFLLGIAMSVIYDRFGEWQERKKVAHEQVNALKKEKKNNKENKKQ
;
A
#
# COMPACT_ATOMS: atom_id res chain seq x y z
N MET A 1 -19.24 34.76 31.63
CA MET A 1 -17.86 34.27 31.41
C MET A 1 -17.84 32.87 30.78
N THR A 2 -18.78 31.98 31.14
CA THR A 2 -18.92 30.62 30.60
C THR A 2 -19.32 30.57 29.11
N ILE A 3 -20.12 31.51 28.61
CA ILE A 3 -20.58 31.54 27.20
C ILE A 3 -19.41 31.84 26.25
N LEU A 4 -18.57 32.82 26.58
CA LEU A 4 -17.37 33.16 25.79
C LEU A 4 -16.34 32.02 25.76
N LEU A 5 -16.23 31.26 26.85
CA LEU A 5 -15.36 30.07 26.90
C LEU A 5 -15.85 28.96 25.95
N ASN A 6 -17.17 28.72 25.86
CA ASN A 6 -17.74 27.74 24.94
C ASN A 6 -17.54 28.12 23.47
N GLU A 7 -17.79 29.38 23.10
CA GLU A 7 -17.57 29.84 21.71
C GLU A 7 -16.09 29.76 21.30
N THR A 8 -15.17 30.04 22.23
CA THR A 8 -13.73 29.87 21.96
C THR A 8 -13.32 28.41 21.82
N GLN A 9 -13.95 27.48 22.53
CA GLN A 9 -13.66 26.05 22.37
C GLN A 9 -14.20 25.50 21.06
N GLU A 10 -15.43 25.83 20.67
CA GLU A 10 -16.01 25.39 19.39
C GLU A 10 -15.19 25.90 18.19
N THR A 11 -14.68 27.13 18.26
CA THR A 11 -13.85 27.69 17.18
C THR A 11 -12.47 27.01 17.10
N ILE A 12 -11.86 26.66 18.23
CA ILE A 12 -10.58 25.91 18.27
C ILE A 12 -10.79 24.48 17.72
N GLU A 13 -11.87 23.81 18.12
CA GLU A 13 -12.19 22.46 17.62
C GLU A 13 -12.45 22.47 16.11
N ALA A 14 -13.21 23.44 15.61
CA ALA A 14 -13.48 23.57 14.18
C ALA A 14 -12.20 23.85 13.36
N VAL A 15 -11.24 24.60 13.92
CA VAL A 15 -9.95 24.86 13.27
C VAL A 15 -9.07 23.61 13.26
N ASN A 16 -9.01 22.86 14.36
CA ASN A 16 -8.25 21.61 14.42
C ASN A 16 -8.82 20.56 13.45
N ALA A 17 -10.14 20.39 13.40
CA ALA A 17 -10.78 19.46 12.47
C ALA A 17 -10.46 19.77 11.00
N LYS A 18 -10.41 21.06 10.63
CA LYS A 18 -10.00 21.49 9.28
C LYS A 18 -8.54 21.14 8.99
N HIS A 19 -7.64 21.34 9.95
CA HIS A 19 -6.23 20.98 9.79
C HIS A 19 -6.04 19.47 9.62
N GLU A 20 -6.71 18.66 10.45
CA GLU A 20 -6.67 17.20 10.33
C GLU A 20 -7.19 16.72 8.97
N PHE A 21 -8.29 17.29 8.48
CA PHE A 21 -8.83 16.96 7.17
C PHE A 21 -7.84 17.27 6.03
N ILE A 22 -7.21 18.44 6.05
CA ILE A 22 -6.20 18.82 5.05
C ILE A 22 -5.01 17.85 5.10
N LEU A 23 -4.54 17.49 6.30
CA LEU A 23 -3.42 16.56 6.47
C LEU A 23 -3.73 15.17 5.91
N ILE A 24 -4.92 14.64 6.20
CA ILE A 24 -5.40 13.37 5.62
C ILE A 24 -5.43 13.48 4.09
N GLY A 25 -5.96 14.58 3.56
CA GLY A 25 -6.01 14.83 2.12
C GLY A 25 -4.62 14.83 1.46
N VAL A 26 -3.63 15.47 2.10
CA VAL A 26 -2.24 15.47 1.63
C VAL A 26 -1.65 14.07 1.64
N TRP A 27 -1.81 13.31 2.72
CA TRP A 27 -1.30 11.94 2.80
C TRP A 27 -1.94 11.02 1.77
N LEU A 28 -3.26 11.12 1.55
CA LEU A 28 -3.96 10.38 0.51
C LEU A 28 -3.46 10.76 -0.89
N GLY A 29 -3.25 12.06 -1.14
CA GLY A 29 -2.69 12.55 -2.40
C GLY A 29 -1.30 11.98 -2.67
N VAL A 30 -0.41 12.01 -1.67
CA VAL A 30 0.94 11.45 -1.75
C VAL A 30 0.91 9.95 -2.00
N ALA A 31 0.06 9.21 -1.28
CA ALA A 31 -0.14 7.78 -1.49
C ALA A 31 -0.61 7.47 -2.91
N LEU A 32 -1.56 8.25 -3.43
CA LEU A 32 -2.10 8.09 -4.78
C LEU A 32 -1.03 8.34 -5.85
N VAL A 33 -0.24 9.41 -5.71
CA VAL A 33 0.88 9.69 -6.64
C VAL A 33 1.90 8.55 -6.61
N GLY A 34 2.25 8.06 -5.41
CA GLY A 34 3.12 6.90 -5.26
C GLY A 34 2.56 5.65 -5.93
N TYR A 35 1.27 5.37 -5.73
CA TYR A 35 0.58 4.24 -6.36
C TYR A 35 0.59 4.31 -7.89
N LEU A 36 0.26 5.47 -8.47
CA LEU A 36 0.28 5.68 -9.92
C LEU A 36 1.69 5.50 -10.49
N LEU A 37 2.70 6.04 -9.81
CA LEU A 37 4.09 5.85 -10.21
C LEU A 37 4.50 4.37 -10.11
N GLY A 38 4.08 3.67 -9.06
CA GLY A 38 4.34 2.26 -8.88
C GLY A 38 3.73 1.40 -9.99
N ILE A 39 2.49 1.68 -10.43
CA ILE A 39 1.89 1.05 -11.61
C ILE A 39 2.73 1.31 -12.85
N PHE A 40 3.11 2.58 -13.07
CA PHE A 40 3.89 2.97 -14.24
C PHE A 40 5.23 2.23 -14.29
N LEU A 41 5.97 2.21 -13.16
CA LEU A 41 7.24 1.51 -13.02
C LEU A 41 7.09 0.00 -13.21
N TYR A 42 6.06 -0.62 -12.62
CA TYR A 42 5.81 -2.05 -12.74
C TYR A 42 5.48 -2.47 -14.18
N LYS A 43 4.67 -1.68 -14.89
CA LYS A 43 4.29 -1.96 -16.28
C LYS A 43 5.41 -1.71 -17.27
N LYS A 44 6.21 -0.65 -17.09
CA LYS A 44 7.25 -0.26 -18.05
C LYS A 44 8.60 -0.93 -17.81
N THR A 45 8.90 -1.36 -16.59
CA THR A 45 10.27 -1.78 -16.23
C THR A 45 10.30 -3.24 -15.80
N SER A 46 11.04 -4.07 -16.54
CA SER A 46 11.28 -5.47 -16.20
C SER A 46 11.98 -5.64 -14.85
N PHE A 47 12.80 -4.66 -14.45
CA PHE A 47 13.49 -4.63 -13.16
C PHE A 47 12.52 -4.74 -11.97
N PHE A 48 11.42 -3.98 -11.98
CA PHE A 48 10.43 -3.97 -10.89
C PHE A 48 9.69 -5.30 -10.76
N LYS A 49 9.58 -6.08 -11.84
CA LYS A 49 9.01 -7.43 -11.79
C LYS A 49 9.92 -8.42 -11.06
N GLY A 50 11.24 -8.23 -11.12
CA GLY A 50 12.22 -9.11 -10.49
C GLY A 50 12.40 -8.91 -8.98
N ILE A 51 12.02 -7.75 -8.43
CA ILE A 51 12.18 -7.45 -7.00
C ILE A 51 11.32 -8.40 -6.16
N LYS A 52 11.79 -8.89 -5.01
CA LYS A 52 10.94 -9.72 -4.12
C LYS A 52 9.88 -8.85 -3.44
N THR A 53 8.64 -9.32 -3.36
CA THR A 53 7.51 -8.53 -2.79
C THR A 53 7.82 -8.05 -1.37
N TRP A 54 8.45 -8.91 -0.56
CA TRP A 54 8.88 -8.59 0.81
C TRP A 54 9.84 -7.41 0.89
N MET A 55 10.72 -7.21 -0.10
CA MET A 55 11.63 -6.06 -0.12
C MET A 55 10.87 -4.76 -0.36
N VAL A 56 9.87 -4.79 -1.24
CA VAL A 56 9.04 -3.60 -1.53
C VAL A 56 8.18 -3.25 -0.32
N ILE A 57 7.64 -4.24 0.39
CA ILE A 57 6.86 -4.04 1.62
C ILE A 57 7.72 -3.47 2.76
N ALA A 58 8.98 -3.88 2.87
CA ALA A 58 9.87 -3.39 3.92
C ALA A 58 10.37 -1.96 3.68
N LEU A 59 10.36 -1.50 2.43
CA LEU A 59 10.96 -0.23 2.01
C LEU A 59 10.38 1.01 2.72
N PRO A 60 9.04 1.18 2.88
CA PRO A 60 8.46 2.31 3.62
C PRO A 60 8.92 2.36 5.08
N PHE A 61 9.03 1.21 5.73
CA PHE A 61 9.47 1.11 7.13
C PHE A 61 10.96 1.39 7.29
N LEU A 62 11.76 0.92 6.32
CA LEU A 62 13.19 1.20 6.29
C LEU A 62 13.45 2.71 6.13
N ILE A 63 12.70 3.39 5.27
CA ILE A 63 12.81 4.85 5.11
C ILE A 63 12.31 5.61 6.33
N LEU A 64 11.23 5.16 6.97
CA LEU A 64 10.82 5.67 8.28
C LEU A 64 11.97 5.59 9.29
N ALA A 65 12.61 4.44 9.43
CA ALA A 65 13.71 4.26 10.36
C ALA A 65 14.91 5.15 10.03
N ILE A 66 15.32 5.20 8.76
CA ILE A 66 16.47 6.00 8.31
C ILE A 66 16.26 7.49 8.54
N ILE A 67 15.04 8.01 8.42
CA ILE A 67 14.76 9.44 8.61
C ILE A 67 14.44 9.74 10.07
N ALA A 68 13.54 8.97 10.68
CA ALA A 68 13.04 9.26 12.03
C ALA A 68 14.12 9.03 13.10
N ILE A 69 14.94 7.98 13.01
CA ILE A 69 15.92 7.67 14.05
C ILE A 69 16.96 8.79 14.19
N PRO A 70 17.63 9.28 13.12
CA PRO A 70 18.56 10.39 13.25
C PRO A 70 17.91 11.68 13.77
N MET A 71 16.67 11.97 13.35
CA MET A 71 15.96 13.15 13.83
C MET A 71 15.57 13.05 15.31
N LEU A 72 15.21 11.86 15.79
CA LEU A 72 14.97 11.60 17.20
C LEU A 72 16.26 11.78 18.02
N ILE A 73 17.39 11.27 17.53
CA ILE A 73 18.71 11.46 18.17
C ILE A 73 19.07 12.95 18.22
N ALA A 74 18.77 13.70 17.16
CA ALA A 74 18.98 15.14 17.09
C ALA A 74 17.93 15.98 17.88
N SER A 75 17.01 15.33 18.61
CA SER A 75 15.96 15.99 19.41
C SER A 75 15.11 17.00 18.61
N VAL A 76 14.85 16.70 17.34
CA VAL A 76 14.02 17.53 16.46
C VAL A 76 12.57 17.53 16.96
N HIS A 77 11.87 18.64 16.78
CA HIS A 77 10.47 18.77 17.17
C HIS A 77 9.59 17.67 16.54
N TYR A 78 8.75 17.03 17.35
CA TYR A 78 7.95 15.86 16.94
C TYR A 78 7.17 16.07 15.64
N LEU A 79 6.48 17.21 15.47
CA LEU A 79 5.73 17.49 14.24
C LEU A 79 6.63 17.44 12.99
N THR A 80 7.83 18.00 13.08
CA THR A 80 8.79 18.01 11.97
C THR A 80 9.24 16.59 11.63
N ILE A 81 9.50 15.75 12.64
CA ILE A 81 9.86 14.34 12.45
C ILE A 81 8.71 13.61 11.74
N THR A 82 7.48 13.78 12.25
CA THR A 82 6.29 13.15 11.69
C THR A 82 6.14 13.53 10.23
N TYR A 83 6.12 14.81 9.86
CA TYR A 83 5.95 15.21 8.46
C TYR A 83 7.10 14.77 7.56
N SER A 84 8.35 14.90 8.02
CA SER A 84 9.53 14.59 7.21
C SER A 84 9.67 13.09 6.94
N ALA A 85 9.28 12.25 7.91
CA ALA A 85 9.40 10.81 7.79
C ALA A 85 8.14 10.16 7.19
N THR A 86 6.93 10.63 7.52
CA THR A 86 5.69 10.00 7.05
C THR A 86 5.41 10.29 5.58
N ILE A 87 5.69 11.48 5.07
CA ILE A 87 5.46 11.82 3.65
C ILE A 87 6.18 10.84 2.70
N PRO A 88 7.52 10.67 2.77
CA PRO A 88 8.22 9.73 1.91
C PRO A 88 7.81 8.27 2.17
N ALA A 89 7.48 7.91 3.40
CA ALA A 89 7.01 6.57 3.73
C ALA A 89 5.64 6.26 3.10
N VAL A 90 4.69 7.19 3.18
CA VAL A 90 3.35 7.08 2.58
C VAL A 90 3.45 7.01 1.06
N PHE A 91 4.37 7.79 0.46
CA PHE A 91 4.66 7.70 -0.98
C PHE A 91 5.13 6.29 -1.38
N LEU A 92 6.12 5.76 -0.66
CA LEU A 92 6.64 4.41 -0.91
C LEU A 92 5.63 3.32 -0.59
N LEU A 93 4.75 3.53 0.39
CA LEU A 93 3.62 2.64 0.67
C LEU A 93 2.67 2.58 -0.54
N GLY A 94 2.40 3.71 -1.18
CA GLY A 94 1.64 3.75 -2.44
C GLY A 94 2.28 2.87 -3.52
N ILE A 95 3.59 3.00 -3.72
CA ILE A 95 4.36 2.14 -4.65
C ILE A 95 4.28 0.67 -4.23
N ALA A 96 4.40 0.37 -2.95
CA ALA A 96 4.33 -1.00 -2.46
C ALA A 96 2.95 -1.62 -2.72
N MET A 97 1.88 -0.87 -2.48
CA MET A 97 0.51 -1.32 -2.72
C MET A 97 0.25 -1.62 -4.19
N SER A 98 0.79 -0.82 -5.13
CA SER A 98 0.63 -1.12 -6.56
C SER A 98 1.29 -2.46 -6.93
N VAL A 99 2.51 -2.71 -6.42
CA VAL A 99 3.24 -3.95 -6.69
C VAL A 99 2.54 -5.17 -6.07
N ILE A 100 2.00 -5.03 -4.86
CA ILE A 100 1.24 -6.10 -4.21
C ILE A 100 -0.02 -6.40 -5.02
N TYR A 101 -0.76 -5.36 -5.43
CA TYR A 101 -2.02 -5.52 -6.14
C TYR A 101 -1.83 -6.24 -7.48
N ASP A 102 -0.86 -5.81 -8.27
CA ASP A 102 -0.58 -6.44 -9.57
C ASP A 102 -0.14 -7.90 -9.40
N ARG A 103 0.75 -8.20 -8.44
CA ARG A 103 1.20 -9.58 -8.16
C ARG A 103 0.09 -10.48 -7.63
N PHE A 104 -0.79 -9.92 -6.79
CA PHE A 104 -1.95 -10.64 -6.31
C PHE A 104 -2.89 -10.98 -7.47
N GLY A 105 -3.09 -10.05 -8.41
CA GLY A 105 -3.81 -10.30 -9.66
C GLY A 105 -3.22 -11.45 -10.47
N GLU A 106 -1.91 -11.42 -10.74
CA GLU A 106 -1.23 -12.51 -11.44
C GLU A 106 -1.33 -13.86 -10.71
N TRP A 107 -1.28 -13.85 -9.39
CA TRP A 107 -1.43 -15.06 -8.59
C TRP A 107 -2.84 -15.65 -8.68
N GLN A 108 -3.87 -14.79 -8.65
CA GLN A 108 -5.27 -15.20 -8.86
C GLN A 108 -5.47 -15.80 -10.25
N GLU A 109 -4.90 -15.19 -11.27
CA GLU A 109 -4.98 -15.68 -12.65
C GLU A 109 -4.33 -17.07 -12.79
N ARG A 110 -3.12 -17.24 -12.27
CA ARG A 110 -2.43 -18.55 -12.24
C ARG A 110 -3.25 -19.61 -11.51
N LYS A 111 -3.90 -19.26 -10.39
CA LYS A 111 -4.77 -20.18 -9.66
C LYS A 111 -5.98 -20.63 -10.47
N LYS A 112 -6.62 -19.72 -11.23
CA LYS A 112 -7.74 -20.07 -12.10
C LYS A 112 -7.33 -21.05 -13.20
N VAL A 113 -6.24 -20.75 -13.90
CA VAL A 113 -5.70 -21.62 -14.97
C VAL A 113 -5.35 -23.01 -14.41
N ALA A 114 -4.66 -23.06 -13.26
CA ALA A 114 -4.33 -24.34 -12.63
C ALA A 114 -5.59 -25.14 -12.25
N HIS A 115 -6.64 -24.48 -11.78
CA HIS A 115 -7.90 -25.15 -11.45
C HIS A 115 -8.61 -25.73 -12.68
N GLU A 116 -8.63 -24.99 -13.79
CA GLU A 116 -9.19 -25.45 -15.07
C GLU A 116 -8.43 -26.67 -15.62
N GLN A 117 -7.10 -26.63 -15.61
CA GLN A 117 -6.26 -27.75 -16.04
C GLN A 117 -6.50 -29.00 -15.17
N VAL A 118 -6.59 -28.85 -13.85
CA VAL A 118 -6.89 -29.97 -12.95
C VAL A 118 -8.27 -30.57 -13.24
N ASN A 119 -9.27 -29.74 -13.55
CA ASN A 119 -10.62 -30.19 -13.89
C ASN A 119 -10.66 -30.90 -15.25
N ALA A 120 -9.91 -30.42 -16.25
CA ALA A 120 -9.75 -31.09 -17.54
C ALA A 120 -9.12 -32.48 -17.39
N LEU A 121 -8.01 -32.59 -16.63
CA LEU A 121 -7.34 -33.87 -16.36
C LEU A 121 -8.24 -34.85 -15.58
N LYS A 122 -9.08 -34.36 -14.67
CA LYS A 122 -10.07 -35.20 -13.97
C LYS A 122 -11.13 -35.76 -14.92
N LYS A 123 -11.63 -34.95 -15.87
CA LYS A 123 -12.59 -35.41 -16.89
C LYS A 123 -11.99 -36.45 -17.82
N GLU A 124 -10.76 -36.24 -18.31
CA GLU A 124 -10.05 -37.23 -19.14
C GLU A 124 -9.84 -38.55 -18.40
N LYS A 125 -9.39 -38.52 -17.14
CA LYS A 125 -9.23 -39.74 -16.33
C LYS A 125 -10.54 -40.48 -16.08
N LYS A 126 -11.67 -39.77 -15.99
CA LYS A 126 -12.99 -40.38 -15.84
C LYS A 126 -13.42 -41.07 -17.14
N ASN A 127 -13.32 -40.39 -18.28
CA ASN A 127 -13.65 -40.95 -19.60
C ASN A 127 -12.77 -42.17 -19.93
N ASN A 128 -11.46 -42.13 -19.62
CA ASN A 128 -10.57 -43.28 -19.84
C ASN A 128 -10.87 -44.49 -18.93
N LYS A 129 -11.46 -44.27 -17.75
CA LYS A 129 -11.91 -45.38 -16.88
C LYS A 129 -13.21 -45.99 -17.38
N GLU A 130 -14.12 -45.19 -17.95
CA GLU A 130 -15.37 -45.66 -18.54
C GLU A 130 -15.09 -46.47 -19.81
N ASN A 131 -14.21 -46.01 -20.70
CA ASN A 131 -13.81 -46.74 -21.91
C ASN A 131 -13.06 -48.06 -21.64
N LYS A 132 -12.43 -48.24 -20.47
CA LYS A 132 -11.76 -49.49 -20.10
C LYS A 132 -12.69 -50.54 -19.47
N LYS A 133 -13.93 -50.18 -19.19
CA LYS A 133 -14.95 -51.09 -18.61
C LYS A 133 -15.92 -51.66 -19.65
N GLN A 134 -15.87 -51.15 -20.88
CA GLN A 134 -16.54 -51.72 -22.05
C GLN A 134 -15.60 -52.69 -22.76
#